data_AF-A0A7Y0SQN5-F1
#
_entry.id   AF-A0A7Y0SQN5-F1
#
_cell.length_a   1.000
_cell.length_b   1.000
_cell.length_c   1.000
_cell.angle_alpha   90.00
_cell.angle_beta   90.00
_cell.angle_gamma   90.00
#
_symmetry.space_group_name_H-M   'P 1'
#
loop_
_entity.id
_entity.type
_entity.pdbx_description
1 polymer ?
#
loop_
_entity_poly.entity_id
_entity_poly.type
_entity_poly.pdbx_seq_one_letter_code
_entity_poly.pdbx_strand_id
1 'polypeptide(L)'
;SSIPWLDDPMPFREQVAREIRKGERKLNEMELDRASILVIRYCLCAAIDESVCRQEWGANSHWSQNSLLSEFHNETSGGDKFFVILERLKADPRKYRHVIEFL
;
A
#
# COMPACT_ATOMS: atom_id res chain seq x y z
N SER A 1 16.93 -5.51 -11.25
CA SER A 1 18.24 -4.94 -10.86
C SER A 1 18.34 -4.98 -9.36
N SER A 2 19.26 -5.77 -8.83
CA SER A 2 19.45 -6.00 -7.40
C SER A 2 20.22 -4.82 -6.81
N ILE A 3 19.76 -4.22 -5.71
CA ILE A 3 20.45 -3.09 -5.07
C ILE A 3 21.60 -3.69 -4.25
N PRO A 4 22.88 -3.49 -4.63
CA PRO A 4 24.00 -4.28 -4.13
C PRO A 4 24.42 -3.97 -2.68
N TRP A 5 23.76 -3.02 -2.00
CA TRP A 5 24.07 -2.61 -0.62
C TRP A 5 22.93 -2.88 0.38
N LEU A 6 21.84 -3.51 -0.04
CA LEU A 6 20.69 -3.76 0.83
C LEU A 6 20.74 -5.21 1.35
N ASP A 7 21.55 -5.44 2.39
CA ASP A 7 21.68 -6.76 3.02
C ASP A 7 20.39 -7.20 3.74
N ASP A 8 19.68 -6.26 4.37
CA ASP A 8 18.37 -6.46 4.99
C ASP A 8 17.41 -5.33 4.58
N PRO A 9 16.28 -5.63 3.90
CA PRO A 9 15.31 -4.62 3.52
C PRO A 9 14.33 -4.24 4.65
N MET A 10 14.36 -4.91 5.81
CA MET A 10 13.43 -4.64 6.91
C MET A 10 13.51 -3.22 7.49
N PRO A 11 14.68 -2.58 7.69
CA PRO A 11 14.72 -1.19 8.13
C PRO A 11 14.03 -0.23 7.15
N PHE A 12 14.18 -0.48 5.84
CA PHE A 12 13.47 0.28 4.81
C PHE A 12 11.96 0.02 4.88
N ARG A 13 11.55 -1.25 5.06
CA ARG A 13 10.15 -1.65 5.26
C ARG A 13 9.51 -0.91 6.42
N GLU A 14 10.17 -0.86 7.56
CA GLU A 14 9.69 -0.17 8.74
C GLU A 14 9.58 1.34 8.52
N GLN A 15 10.53 1.94 7.80
CA GLN A 15 10.47 3.35 7.42
C GLN A 15 9.23 3.64 6.56
N VAL A 16 8.97 2.80 5.55
CA VAL A 16 7.77 2.91 4.72
C VAL A 16 6.50 2.77 5.57
N ALA A 17 6.46 1.79 6.48
CA ALA A 17 5.33 1.59 7.37
C ALA A 17 5.08 2.78 8.33
N ARG A 18 6.14 3.49 8.74
CA ARG A 18 6.03 4.74 9.51
C ARG A 18 5.46 5.89 8.66
N GLU A 19 5.92 6.04 7.43
CA GLU A 19 5.42 7.08 6.53
C GLU A 19 3.97 6.84 6.10
N ILE A 20 3.55 5.58 5.90
CA ILE A 20 2.13 5.23 5.66
C ILE A 20 1.27 5.67 6.85
N ARG A 21 1.66 5.34 8.10
CA ARG A 21 0.93 5.78 9.31
C ARG A 21 0.86 7.30 9.43
N LYS A 22 1.93 8.01 9.03
CA LYS A 22 1.98 9.47 9.04
C LYS A 22 1.06 10.06 7.96
N GLY A 23 1.02 9.47 6.77
CA GLY A 23 0.08 9.83 5.71
C GLY A 23 -1.37 9.63 6.17
N GLU A 24 -1.69 8.49 6.77
CA GLU A 24 -3.00 8.21 7.34
C GLU A 24 -3.42 9.26 8.37
N ARG A 25 -2.53 9.66 9.30
CA ARG A 25 -2.83 10.74 10.26
C ARG A 25 -3.16 12.06 9.56
N LYS A 26 -2.37 12.45 8.57
CA LYS A 26 -2.63 13.68 7.79
C LYS A 26 -3.97 13.63 7.05
N LEU A 27 -4.32 12.50 6.45
CA LEU A 27 -5.62 12.35 5.77
C LEU A 27 -6.79 12.44 6.76
N ASN A 28 -6.63 11.92 7.98
CA ASN A 28 -7.61 12.11 9.04
C ASN A 28 -7.73 13.57 9.49
N GLU A 29 -6.60 14.28 9.63
CA GLU A 29 -6.58 15.73 9.95
C GLU A 29 -7.26 16.58 8.86
N MET A 30 -7.23 16.13 7.61
CA MET A 30 -7.94 16.73 6.47
C MET A 30 -9.41 16.30 6.38
N GLU A 31 -9.93 15.59 7.37
CA GLU A 31 -11.32 15.09 7.45
C GLU A 31 -11.75 14.23 6.24
N LEU A 32 -10.79 13.55 5.61
CA LEU A 32 -11.12 12.58 4.56
C LEU A 32 -11.89 11.41 5.16
N ASP A 33 -12.90 10.91 4.44
CA ASP A 33 -13.70 9.81 4.96
C ASP A 33 -12.87 8.53 5.17
N ARG A 34 -13.21 7.80 6.22
CA ARG A 34 -12.46 6.60 6.65
C ARG A 34 -12.37 5.55 5.54
N ALA A 35 -13.40 5.39 4.70
CA ALA A 35 -13.37 4.39 3.64
C ALA A 35 -12.33 4.77 2.58
N SER A 36 -12.28 6.04 2.18
CA SER A 36 -11.26 6.58 1.28
C SER A 36 -9.85 6.42 1.85
N ILE A 37 -9.64 6.71 3.13
CA ILE A 37 -8.34 6.51 3.80
C ILE A 37 -7.90 5.04 3.74
N LEU A 38 -8.81 4.11 4.05
CA LEU A 38 -8.51 2.67 4.01
C LEU A 38 -8.21 2.19 2.59
N VAL A 39 -8.89 2.73 1.58
CA VAL A 39 -8.62 2.42 0.17
C VAL A 39 -7.24 2.93 -0.26
N ILE A 40 -6.92 4.19 0.04
CA ILE A 40 -5.61 4.77 -0.26
C ILE A 40 -4.50 3.94 0.39
N ARG A 41 -4.65 3.60 1.68
CA ARG A 41 -3.68 2.78 2.41
C ARG A 41 -3.52 1.39 1.79
N TYR A 42 -4.63 0.75 1.41
CA TYR A 42 -4.63 -0.55 0.75
C TYR A 42 -3.81 -0.52 -0.54
N CYS A 43 -4.12 0.44 -1.41
CA CYS A 43 -3.48 0.57 -2.70
C CYS A 43 -1.99 0.92 -2.59
N LEU A 44 -1.60 1.77 -1.64
CA LEU A 44 -0.18 2.02 -1.33
C LEU A 44 0.55 0.75 -0.89
N CYS A 45 -0.02 0.01 0.07
CA CYS A 45 0.60 -1.22 0.55
C CYS A 45 0.77 -2.23 -0.59
N ALA A 46 -0.29 -2.46 -1.37
CA ALA A 46 -0.26 -3.39 -2.50
C ALA A 46 0.76 -2.99 -3.56
N ALA A 47 0.79 -1.73 -3.98
CA ALA A 47 1.71 -1.24 -5.01
C ALA A 47 3.18 -1.30 -4.57
N ILE A 48 3.47 -0.96 -3.31
CA ILE A 48 4.83 -1.04 -2.77
C ILE A 48 5.26 -2.49 -2.63
N ASP A 49 4.45 -3.35 -2.02
CA ASP A 49 4.77 -4.76 -1.84
C ASP A 49 5.01 -5.45 -3.19
N GLU A 50 4.18 -5.16 -4.19
CA GLU A 50 4.37 -5.70 -5.54
C GLU A 50 5.67 -5.20 -6.20
N SER A 51 5.99 -3.91 -6.04
CA SER A 51 7.24 -3.33 -6.56
C SER A 51 8.49 -3.96 -5.92
N VAL A 52 8.43 -4.23 -4.62
CA VAL A 52 9.51 -4.90 -3.86
C VAL A 52 9.62 -6.37 -4.28
N CYS A 53 8.51 -7.10 -4.35
CA CYS A 53 8.48 -8.51 -4.76
C CYS A 53 8.94 -8.73 -6.21
N ARG A 54 8.86 -7.72 -7.09
CA ARG A 54 9.46 -7.78 -8.44
C ARG A 54 10.98 -7.68 -8.44
N GLN A 55 11.61 -7.32 -7.32
CA GLN A 55 13.06 -7.29 -7.19
C GLN A 55 13.57 -8.56 -6.49
N GLU A 56 14.70 -9.10 -6.94
CA GLU A 56 15.30 -10.31 -6.36
C GLU A 56 15.57 -10.20 -4.85
N TRP A 57 16.04 -9.03 -4.42
CA TRP A 57 16.31 -8.75 -3.00
C TRP A 57 15.03 -8.67 -2.16
N GLY A 58 13.90 -8.28 -2.77
CA GLY A 58 12.62 -8.17 -2.07
C GLY A 58 11.92 -9.50 -1.97
N ALA A 59 11.84 -10.23 -3.10
CA ALA A 59 11.18 -11.52 -3.21
C ALA A 59 11.73 -12.57 -2.24
N ASN A 60 13.03 -12.55 -1.96
CA ASN A 60 13.69 -13.52 -1.08
C ASN A 60 13.92 -13.01 0.35
N SER A 61 13.30 -11.89 0.73
CA SER A 61 13.50 -11.27 2.05
C SER A 61 12.34 -11.50 3.01
N HIS A 62 12.55 -11.16 4.29
CA HIS A 62 11.50 -11.11 5.29
C HIS A 62 10.39 -10.10 5.01
N TRP A 63 10.61 -9.13 4.10
CA TRP A 63 9.52 -8.25 3.64
C TRP A 63 8.44 -9.07 2.95
N SER A 64 8.80 -10.01 2.07
CA SER A 64 7.82 -10.86 1.36
C SER A 64 6.93 -11.66 2.32
N GLN A 65 7.46 -12.04 3.49
CA GLN A 65 6.76 -12.77 4.55
C GLN A 65 5.96 -11.84 5.48
N ASN A 66 6.42 -10.61 5.67
CA ASN A 66 5.83 -9.59 6.54
C ASN A 66 5.49 -8.32 5.75
N SER A 67 4.69 -8.50 4.70
CA SER A 67 4.36 -7.45 3.75
C SER A 67 3.60 -6.29 4.43
N LEU A 68 3.57 -5.13 3.79
CA LEU A 68 2.77 -4.00 4.29
C LEU A 68 1.28 -4.35 4.24
N LEU A 69 0.83 -5.02 3.18
CA LEU A 69 -0.54 -5.46 3.03
C LEU A 69 -0.95 -6.44 4.14
N SER A 70 -0.05 -7.33 4.54
CA SER A 70 -0.30 -8.26 5.65
C SER A 70 -0.41 -7.51 6.98
N GLU A 71 0.46 -6.53 7.24
CA GLU A 71 0.41 -5.73 8.47
C GLU A 71 -0.83 -4.86 8.58
N PHE A 72 -1.17 -4.14 7.50
CA PHE A 72 -2.21 -3.11 7.56
C PHE A 72 -3.61 -3.62 7.20
N HIS A 73 -3.70 -4.74 6.48
CA HIS A 73 -4.95 -5.26 5.94
C HIS A 73 -5.13 -6.77 6.13
N ASN A 74 -4.16 -7.46 6.76
CA ASN A 74 -4.19 -8.90 7.00
C ASN A 74 -4.39 -9.71 5.70
N GLU A 75 -3.75 -9.26 4.61
CA GLU A 75 -3.81 -9.84 3.27
C GLU A 75 -2.42 -10.03 2.66
N THR A 76 -2.22 -11.13 1.93
CA THR A 76 -0.92 -11.50 1.36
C THR A 76 -0.76 -11.18 -0.12
N SER A 77 -1.86 -10.89 -0.83
CA SER A 77 -1.86 -10.45 -2.24
C SER A 77 -3.00 -9.46 -2.46
N GLY A 78 -2.73 -8.38 -3.20
CA GLY A 78 -3.69 -7.29 -3.39
C GLY A 78 -4.26 -7.12 -4.81
N GLY A 79 -3.77 -7.89 -5.78
CA GLY A 79 -4.10 -7.70 -7.20
C GLY A 79 -5.60 -7.75 -7.50
N ASP A 80 -6.28 -8.83 -7.09
CA ASP A 80 -7.69 -9.02 -7.41
C ASP A 80 -8.60 -8.01 -6.69
N LYS A 81 -8.30 -7.72 -5.42
CA LYS A 81 -9.12 -6.83 -4.60
C LYS A 81 -8.93 -5.36 -4.98
N PHE A 82 -7.79 -4.96 -5.53
CA PHE A 82 -7.60 -3.63 -6.11
C PHE A 82 -8.66 -3.33 -7.17
N PHE A 83 -8.89 -4.26 -8.11
CA PHE A 83 -9.89 -4.07 -9.16
C PHE A 83 -11.31 -4.05 -8.60
N VAL A 84 -11.61 -4.90 -7.60
CA VAL A 84 -12.92 -4.86 -6.91
C VAL A 84 -13.15 -3.52 -6.21
N ILE A 85 -12.12 -2.95 -5.57
CA ILE A 85 -12.20 -1.62 -4.95
C ILE A 85 -12.43 -0.56 -6.03
N LEU A 86 -11.66 -0.59 -7.12
CA LEU A 86 -11.78 0.37 -8.21
C LEU A 86 -13.19 0.37 -8.83
N GLU A 87 -13.78 -0.80 -9.06
CA GLU A 87 -15.15 -0.91 -9.56
C GLU A 87 -16.18 -0.33 -8.59
N ARG A 88 -15.97 -0.47 -7.27
CA ARG A 88 -16.84 0.17 -6.26
C ARG A 88 -16.70 1.68 -6.25
N LEU A 89 -15.50 2.23 -6.40
CA LEU A 89 -15.29 3.68 -6.45
C LEU A 89 -15.94 4.29 -7.70
N LYS A 90 -15.85 3.59 -8.84
CA LYS A 90 -16.48 4.01 -10.11
C LYS A 90 -18.00 4.09 -10.05
N ALA A 91 -18.65 3.47 -9.07
CA ALA A 91 -20.10 3.59 -8.87
C ALA A 91 -20.52 5.02 -8.43
N ASP A 92 -19.62 5.79 -7.80
CA ASP A 92 -19.83 7.20 -7.45
C ASP A 92 -18.54 8.02 -7.67
N PRO A 93 -18.16 8.27 -8.93
CA PRO A 93 -16.87 8.86 -9.27
C PRO A 93 -16.77 10.34 -8.86
N ARG A 94 -17.90 11.02 -8.64
CA ARG A 94 -17.90 12.39 -8.13
C ARG A 94 -17.49 12.43 -6.68
N LYS A 95 -18.03 11.52 -5.86
CA LYS A 95 -17.67 11.38 -4.45
C LYS A 95 -16.23 10.93 -4.28
N TYR A 96 -15.80 9.93 -5.06
CA TYR A 96 -14.48 9.32 -4.94
C TYR A 96 -13.41 9.90 -5.86
N ARG A 97 -13.66 11.08 -6.45
CA ARG A 97 -12.80 11.68 -7.47
C ARG A 97 -11.32 11.67 -7.08
N HIS A 98 -11.00 12.19 -5.90
CA HIS A 98 -9.61 12.30 -5.45
C HIS A 98 -8.96 10.95 -5.14
N VAL A 99 -9.75 9.96 -4.71
CA VAL A 99 -9.24 8.60 -4.51
C VAL A 99 -8.96 7.97 -5.87
N ILE A 100 -9.87 8.10 -6.83
CA ILE A 100 -9.68 7.56 -8.18
C ILE A 100 -8.50 8.23 -8.90
N GLU A 101 -8.33 9.56 -8.76
CA GLU A 101 -7.18 10.29 -9.33
C GLU A 101 -5.84 9.85 -8.71
N PHE A 102 -5.86 9.30 -7.50
CA PHE A 102 -4.68 8.78 -6.81
C PHE A 102 -4.30 7.35 -7.27
N LEU A 103 -5.28 6.54 -7.66
CA LEU A 103 -5.09 5.14 -8.09
C LEU A 103 -4.51 5.04 -9.50
#